data_AF-A0A940BK56-F1
#
_entry.id   AF-A0A940BK56-F1
#
_cell.length_a   1.000
_cell.length_b   1.000
_cell.length_c   1.000
_cell.angle_alpha   90.00
_cell.angle_beta   90.00
_cell.angle_gamma   90.00
#
_symmetry.space_group_name_H-M   'P 1'
#
loop_
_entity.id
_entity.type
_entity.pdbx_description
1 polymer ?
#
loop_
_entity_poly.entity_id
_entity_poly.type
_entity_poly.pdbx_seq_one_letter_code
_entity_poly.pdbx_strand_id
1 'polypeptide(L)'
;MNRREMIKMTGAAAMGATVLGVPLGAAAQESEDNSLKPAGRRLKVLAIGAHPDDPETCCGGTMCLLTEAGHEVVCVYLTRGEAGIAGMSHDEAAAIRV
;
A
#
# COMPACT_ATOMS: atom_id res chain seq x y z
N MET A 1 -9.67 -11.86 -0.47
CA MET A 1 -8.83 -12.88 0.19
C MET A 1 -7.36 -12.70 -0.21
N ASN A 2 -6.64 -11.83 0.51
CA ASN A 2 -5.22 -11.51 0.27
C ASN A 2 -4.32 -12.59 0.93
N ARG A 3 -3.10 -12.79 0.43
CA ARG A 3 -2.10 -13.71 0.99
C ARG A 3 -1.89 -13.53 2.50
N ARG A 4 -1.99 -12.29 2.99
CA ARG A 4 -1.93 -11.95 4.42
C ARG A 4 -3.07 -12.56 5.24
N GLU A 5 -4.27 -12.66 4.67
CA GLU A 5 -5.44 -13.26 5.33
C GLU A 5 -5.31 -14.79 5.36
N MET A 6 -4.77 -15.37 4.30
CA MET A 6 -4.55 -16.82 4.18
C MET A 6 -3.59 -17.36 5.26
N ILE A 7 -2.56 -16.59 5.62
CA ILE A 7 -1.58 -16.95 6.67
C ILE A 7 -2.20 -16.85 8.07
N LYS A 8 -3.09 -15.87 8.31
CA LYS A 8 -3.82 -15.76 9.58
C LYS A 8 -4.84 -16.89 9.74
N MET A 9 -5.51 -17.27 8.66
CA MET A 9 -6.54 -18.32 8.65
C MET A 9 -5.95 -19.73 8.82
N THR A 10 -4.75 -19.99 8.30
CA THR A 10 -4.04 -21.27 8.52
C THR A 10 -3.55 -21.45 9.96
N GLY A 11 -3.29 -20.37 10.69
CA GLY A 11 -3.01 -20.42 12.13
C GLY A 11 -4.22 -20.82 12.99
N ALA A 12 -5.44 -20.44 12.57
CA ALA A 12 -6.69 -20.77 13.28
C ALA A 12 -7.21 -22.19 12.97
N ALA A 13 -6.86 -22.77 11.82
CA ALA A 13 -7.32 -24.08 11.40
C ALA A 13 -6.55 -25.28 12.02
N ALA A 14 -5.53 -25.02 12.86
CA ALA A 14 -4.77 -26.06 13.55
C ALA A 14 -5.42 -26.57 14.86
N MET A 15 -6.61 -26.08 15.23
CA MET A 15 -7.43 -26.68 16.31
C MET A 15 -8.48 -27.63 15.74
N GLY A 16 -8.01 -28.63 15.00
CA GLY A 16 -8.79 -29.82 14.65
C GLY A 16 -8.88 -30.76 15.84
N ALA A 17 -9.61 -30.39 16.89
CA ALA A 17 -10.09 -31.30 17.94
C ALA A 17 -11.11 -30.57 18.83
N THR A 18 -12.40 -30.79 18.59
CA THR A 18 -13.37 -31.21 19.61
C THR A 18 -14.75 -31.39 18.99
N VAL A 19 -15.13 -32.66 18.91
CA VAL A 19 -16.48 -33.20 18.84
C VAL A 19 -17.30 -32.64 20.03
N LEU A 20 -18.59 -32.31 19.78
CA LEU A 20 -19.70 -32.00 20.72
C LEU A 20 -20.06 -30.50 20.98
N GLY A 21 -21.05 -29.99 20.23
CA GLY A 21 -22.32 -29.55 20.83
C GLY A 21 -22.44 -28.19 21.53
N VAL A 22 -22.17 -27.07 20.85
CA VAL A 22 -22.62 -25.72 21.28
C VAL A 22 -23.16 -24.95 20.06
N PRO A 23 -24.30 -24.25 20.14
CA PRO A 23 -24.83 -23.51 18.99
C PRO A 23 -23.95 -22.27 18.79
N LEU A 24 -23.05 -22.32 17.80
CA LEU A 24 -22.20 -21.17 17.46
C LEU A 24 -22.96 -20.20 16.54
N GLY A 25 -24.13 -19.77 16.99
CA GLY A 25 -24.95 -18.68 16.45
C GLY A 25 -24.87 -17.41 17.30
N ALA A 26 -23.83 -17.28 18.13
CA ALA A 26 -23.58 -16.10 18.95
C ALA A 26 -22.14 -15.60 18.68
N ALA A 27 -22.05 -14.33 18.29
CA ALA A 27 -20.82 -13.58 18.01
C ALA A 27 -20.13 -13.83 16.66
N ALA A 28 -20.88 -13.79 15.56
CA ALA A 28 -20.37 -13.12 14.35
C ALA A 28 -20.53 -11.60 14.57
N GLN A 29 -19.84 -11.08 15.58
CA GLN A 29 -19.61 -9.65 15.69
C GLN A 29 -18.55 -9.38 14.64
N GLU A 30 -18.98 -9.01 13.43
CA GLU A 30 -18.09 -8.38 12.46
C GLU A 30 -17.58 -7.12 13.17
N SER A 31 -16.38 -7.25 13.73
CA SER A 31 -15.64 -6.12 14.23
C SER A 31 -15.38 -5.25 13.02
N GLU A 32 -16.15 -4.17 12.89
CA GLU A 32 -15.78 -2.99 12.13
C GLU A 32 -14.35 -2.62 12.55
N ASP A 33 -13.37 -3.10 11.78
CA ASP A 33 -11.95 -2.94 12.02
C ASP A 33 -11.57 -1.48 11.77
N ASN A 34 -11.91 -0.62 12.73
CA ASN A 34 -11.55 0.80 12.76
C ASN A 34 -10.07 1.00 13.18
N SER A 35 -9.22 -0.01 13.05
CA SER A 35 -7.82 -0.03 13.50
C SER A 35 -6.87 0.82 12.66
N LEU A 36 -7.32 1.34 11.51
CA LEU A 36 -6.48 2.15 10.62
C LEU A 36 -6.70 3.67 10.76
N LYS A 37 -7.50 4.16 11.71
CA LYS A 37 -7.53 5.61 11.97
C LYS A 37 -6.24 6.02 12.69
N PRO A 38 -5.33 6.78 12.07
CA PRO A 38 -4.16 7.27 12.78
C PRO A 38 -4.63 8.13 13.96
N ALA A 39 -4.18 7.80 15.17
CA ALA A 39 -4.36 8.67 16.33
C ALA A 39 -3.54 9.98 16.21
N GLY A 40 -2.75 10.15 15.15
CA GLY A 40 -1.88 11.28 14.89
C GLY A 40 -2.43 12.27 13.86
N ARG A 41 -1.94 13.52 13.93
CA ARG A 41 -2.24 14.60 12.98
C ARG A 41 -1.94 14.17 11.54
N ARG A 42 -2.84 14.50 10.59
CA ARG A 42 -2.59 14.35 9.15
C ARG A 42 -1.33 15.11 8.73
N LEU A 43 -0.38 14.41 8.11
CA LEU A 43 0.84 14.97 7.57
C LEU A 43 0.71 15.21 6.06
N LYS A 44 1.50 16.17 5.56
CA LYS A 44 1.85 16.30 4.14
C LYS A 44 3.27 15.79 3.96
N VAL A 45 3.45 14.83 3.07
CA VAL A 45 4.72 14.14 2.83
C VAL A 45 5.12 14.36 1.38
N LEU A 46 6.37 14.77 1.16
CA LEU A 46 6.95 14.94 -0.17
C LEU A 46 7.92 13.79 -0.45
N ALA A 47 7.65 13.02 -1.50
CA ALA A 47 8.57 12.02 -2.01
C ALA A 47 9.31 12.62 -3.22
N ILE A 48 10.59 12.93 -3.06
CA ILE A 48 11.38 13.67 -4.05
C ILE A 48 12.35 12.72 -4.73
N GLY A 49 12.30 12.67 -6.05
CA GLY A 49 13.20 11.86 -6.89
C GLY A 49 13.71 12.65 -8.09
N ALA A 50 14.83 12.22 -8.67
CA ALA A 50 15.42 12.93 -9.79
C ALA A 50 14.58 12.73 -11.06
N HIS A 51 14.11 11.51 -11.30
CA HIS A 51 13.36 11.13 -12.50
C HIS A 51 11.97 10.55 -12.13
N PRO A 52 11.02 10.53 -13.08
CA PRO A 52 9.74 9.83 -12.90
C PRO A 52 9.99 8.33 -12.86
N ASP A 53 9.86 7.70 -11.69
CA ASP A 53 10.13 6.29 -11.32
C ASP A 53 10.91 6.18 -10.00
N ASP A 54 11.73 7.19 -9.67
CA ASP A 54 12.58 7.18 -8.49
C ASP A 54 11.75 7.09 -7.18
N PRO A 55 10.77 7.99 -6.90
CA PRO A 55 9.94 7.88 -5.70
C PRO A 55 9.18 6.55 -5.61
N GLU A 56 8.65 6.07 -6.74
CA GLU A 56 7.86 4.84 -6.83
C GLU A 56 8.72 3.61 -6.56
N THR A 57 9.92 3.55 -7.16
CA THR A 57 10.85 2.42 -7.03
C THR A 57 11.49 2.38 -5.65
N CYS A 58 11.92 3.53 -5.12
CA CYS A 58 12.62 3.60 -3.84
C CYS A 58 11.67 3.50 -2.64
N CYS A 59 10.48 4.11 -2.71
CA CYS A 59 9.59 4.23 -1.55
C CYS A 59 8.09 4.09 -1.84
N GLY A 60 7.69 3.56 -3.01
CA GLY A 60 6.27 3.41 -3.37
C GLY A 60 5.45 2.62 -2.34
N GLY A 61 6.01 1.55 -1.77
CA GLY A 61 5.36 0.81 -0.69
C GLY A 61 5.09 1.66 0.56
N THR A 62 6.04 2.50 0.95
CA THR A 62 5.89 3.43 2.08
C THR A 62 4.87 4.52 1.75
N MET A 63 4.88 5.05 0.52
CA MET A 63 3.89 6.03 0.06
C MET A 63 2.46 5.48 0.12
N CYS A 64 2.26 4.22 -0.28
CA CYS A 64 0.97 3.53 -0.15
C CYS A 64 0.54 3.44 1.32
N LEU A 65 1.41 2.97 2.21
CA LEU A 65 1.11 2.85 3.64
C LEU A 65 0.79 4.20 4.29
N LEU A 66 1.51 5.25 3.92
CA LEU A 66 1.24 6.61 4.42
C LEU A 66 -0.11 7.15 3.92
N THR A 67 -0.45 6.86 2.66
CA THR A 67 -1.75 7.24 2.07
C THR A 67 -2.90 6.46 2.71
N GLU A 68 -2.75 5.15 2.93
CA GLU A 68 -3.70 4.30 3.65
C GLU A 68 -3.89 4.77 5.10
N ALA A 69 -2.82 5.25 5.73
CA ALA A 69 -2.87 5.89 7.04
C ALA A 69 -3.44 7.34 6.99
N GLY A 70 -4.02 7.79 5.88
CA GLY A 70 -4.71 9.07 5.76
C GLY A 70 -3.81 10.30 5.63
N HIS A 71 -2.51 10.13 5.37
CA HIS A 71 -1.61 11.24 5.07
C HIS A 71 -1.74 11.68 3.61
N GLU A 72 -1.39 12.95 3.33
CA GLU A 72 -1.27 13.45 1.97
C GLU A 72 0.17 13.20 1.49
N VAL A 73 0.33 12.47 0.40
CA VAL A 73 1.63 12.17 -0.21
C VAL A 73 1.68 12.82 -1.59
N VAL A 74 2.76 13.54 -1.88
CA VAL A 74 3.00 14.22 -3.16
C VAL A 74 4.36 13.79 -3.70
N CYS A 75 4.38 13.28 -4.93
CA CYS A 75 5.62 13.02 -5.66
C CYS A 75 6.14 14.31 -6.31
N VAL A 76 7.45 14.51 -6.24
CA VAL A 76 8.15 15.59 -6.91
C VAL A 76 9.27 14.99 -7.74
N TYR A 77 9.19 15.15 -9.06
CA TYR A 77 10.25 14.78 -9.99
C TYR A 77 11.04 16.03 -10.37
N LEU A 78 12.37 15.96 -10.25
CA LEU A 78 13.24 17.11 -10.58
C LEU A 78 13.48 17.25 -12.09
N THR A 79 13.32 16.17 -12.84
CA THR A 79 13.45 16.08 -14.29
C THR A 79 12.25 15.36 -14.88
N ARG A 80 12.17 15.33 -16.23
CA ARG A 80 11.15 14.55 -16.93
C ARG A 80 11.64 13.14 -17.26
N GLY A 81 12.86 12.78 -16.85
CA GLY A 81 13.48 11.50 -17.23
C GLY A 81 13.72 11.39 -18.73
N GLU A 82 13.95 12.52 -19.40
CA GLU A 82 14.02 12.67 -20.86
C GLU A 82 15.14 11.84 -21.52
N ALA A 83 16.19 11.47 -20.78
CA ALA A 83 17.25 10.58 -21.27
C ALA A 83 17.00 9.09 -20.96
N GLY A 84 15.83 8.75 -20.39
CA GLY A 84 15.56 7.42 -19.85
C GLY A 84 15.01 6.39 -20.85
N ILE A 85 14.81 6.77 -22.12
CA ILE A 85 14.33 5.87 -23.18
C ILE A 85 15.38 5.81 -24.29
N ALA A 86 15.99 4.64 -24.48
CA ALA A 86 17.05 4.45 -25.47
C ALA A 86 16.52 4.58 -26.91
N GLY A 87 17.27 5.29 -27.76
CA GLY A 87 16.92 5.46 -29.18
C GLY A 87 15.79 6.46 -29.45
N MET A 88 15.38 7.24 -28.44
CA MET A 88 14.33 8.25 -28.53
C MET A 88 14.91 9.65 -28.28
N SER A 89 14.32 10.68 -28.87
CA SER A 89 14.70 12.06 -28.55
C SER A 89 14.25 12.44 -27.13
N HIS A 90 14.92 13.43 -26.53
CA HIS A 90 14.57 13.89 -25.19
C HIS A 90 13.14 14.43 -25.10
N ASP A 91 12.66 15.16 -26.12
CA ASP A 91 11.32 15.73 -26.13
C ASP A 91 10.24 14.63 -26.18
N GLU A 92 10.44 13.61 -27.02
CA GLU A 92 9.53 12.45 -27.09
C GLU A 92 9.52 11.66 -25.79
N ALA A 93 10.70 11.40 -25.21
CA ALA A 93 10.81 10.65 -23.97
C ALA A 93 10.20 11.41 -22.79
N ALA A 94 10.41 12.73 -22.70
CA ALA A 94 9.80 13.59 -21.70
C ALA A 94 8.27 13.57 -21.79
N ALA A 95 7.70 13.63 -23.00
CA ALA A 95 6.26 13.61 -23.23
C ALA A 95 5.60 12.27 -22.86
N ILE A 96 6.34 11.17 -22.91
CA ILE A 96 5.86 9.84 -22.49
C ILE A 96 5.87 9.69 -20.97
N ARG A 97 6.89 10.23 -20.30
CA ARG A 97 7.14 9.98 -18.87
C ARG A 97 6.40 10.93 -17.92
N VAL A 98 5.99 12.13 -18.35
CA VAL A 98 5.24 13.15 -17.57
C VAL A 98 4.47 14.13 -18.45
#